data_AF-A0A329SMK7-F1
#
_entry.id   AF-A0A329SMK7-F1
#
_cell.length_a   1.000
_cell.length_b   1.000
_cell.length_c   1.000
_cell.angle_alpha   90.00
_cell.angle_beta   90.00
_cell.angle_gamma   90.00
#
_symmetry.space_group_name_H-M   'P 1'
#
loop_
_entity.id
_entity.type
_entity.pdbx_description
1 polymer ?
#
loop_
_entity_poly.entity_id
_entity_poly.type
_entity_poly.pdbx_seq_one_letter_code
_entity_poly.pdbx_strand_id
1 'polypeptide(L)'
;MKKQETASLKNLPVHASRRAKPRFIESLLFIALALLVVGLLTCGFIIEAYILSQTPVTFLFGGNLSSCSPGVVDLRSVKYHSDHEYYNKLRALTPLKPPVFHGEHAPLCKNRINLKQKHRSFSKCLPISGRKDPIICSEADRMDVLDQKPGNICHASILHMLLVEVYEELQALGKSPVILYGSLLGAVREEGMIPFTEDADIGYSGRLRVSDDLHRLLWQKGYHLFFQDIWRVCAAPTHPLAAKLYDPTQSISADFAIPYLDLYYMNLQRHASEWKIDEMNRINGSNLISDDKVRPFSQVTINSQQFDTVHDPDYFLQRMYGDDFMKPKPRNDANPQGLVYF
;
A
#
# COMPACT_ATOMS: atom_id res chain seq x y z
N MET A 1 44.09 -70.64 26.77
CA MET A 1 43.31 -71.53 27.66
C MET A 1 41.95 -70.89 27.90
N LYS A 2 40.86 -71.62 27.67
CA LYS A 2 39.47 -71.20 27.98
C LYS A 2 39.29 -71.02 29.49
N LYS A 3 38.49 -70.02 29.91
CA LYS A 3 37.38 -70.27 30.85
C LYS A 3 36.34 -69.15 30.81
N GLN A 4 35.11 -69.60 30.99
CA GLN A 4 33.81 -68.94 30.96
C GLN A 4 33.25 -69.05 32.38
N GLU A 5 32.52 -68.06 32.88
CA GLU A 5 31.63 -68.28 34.02
C GLU A 5 30.48 -67.26 34.07
N THR A 6 29.40 -67.72 34.70
CA THR A 6 27.98 -67.43 34.50
C THR A 6 27.34 -66.66 35.66
N ALA A 7 26.13 -66.15 35.43
CA ALA A 7 25.32 -65.32 36.34
C ALA A 7 24.37 -66.10 37.30
N SER A 8 23.67 -65.30 38.15
CA SER A 8 22.41 -65.55 38.93
C SER A 8 22.60 -65.74 40.45
N LEU A 9 21.78 -65.26 41.41
CA LEU A 9 20.31 -65.13 41.48
C LEU A 9 19.85 -64.30 42.73
N LYS A 10 18.78 -63.49 42.58
CA LYS A 10 17.66 -63.07 43.49
C LYS A 10 17.84 -62.70 44.98
N ASN A 11 17.09 -61.66 45.40
CA ASN A 11 16.31 -61.63 46.66
C ASN A 11 15.09 -60.67 46.56
N LEU A 12 13.97 -61.07 47.18
CA LEU A 12 12.66 -60.37 47.30
C LEU A 12 12.31 -60.22 48.82
N PRO A 13 11.16 -59.64 49.27
CA PRO A 13 11.06 -58.32 49.94
C PRO A 13 10.38 -58.35 51.35
N VAL A 14 10.30 -57.22 52.08
CA VAL A 14 9.19 -56.91 53.02
C VAL A 14 8.91 -55.39 53.10
N HIS A 15 7.62 -55.06 53.14
CA HIS A 15 6.93 -53.75 53.16
C HIS A 15 7.05 -52.93 54.46
N ALA A 16 6.91 -51.60 54.33
CA ALA A 16 6.24 -50.74 55.32
C ALA A 16 5.45 -49.58 54.66
N SER A 17 4.35 -49.22 55.31
CA SER A 17 3.17 -48.45 54.89
C SER A 17 3.37 -46.94 54.65
N ARG A 18 2.63 -46.35 53.69
CA ARG A 18 2.35 -44.90 53.60
C ARG A 18 0.85 -44.62 53.36
N ARG A 19 0.32 -43.72 54.18
CA ARG A 19 -1.05 -43.17 54.24
C ARG A 19 -1.40 -42.41 52.95
N ALA A 20 -2.50 -42.76 52.28
CA ALA A 20 -3.02 -42.03 51.11
C ALA A 20 -3.98 -40.89 51.53
N LYS A 21 -3.78 -39.67 51.01
CA LYS A 21 -4.78 -38.58 51.04
C LYS A 21 -5.77 -38.76 49.87
N PRO A 22 -7.06 -38.37 50.01
CA PRO A 22 -8.08 -38.73 49.04
C PRO A 22 -8.06 -37.80 47.82
N ARG A 23 -7.56 -38.30 46.68
CA ARG A 23 -7.59 -37.66 45.34
C ARG A 23 -9.00 -37.33 44.81
N PHE A 24 -10.05 -37.78 45.49
CA PHE A 24 -11.43 -37.68 45.03
C PHE A 24 -12.02 -36.25 45.16
N ILE A 25 -11.62 -35.51 46.19
CA ILE A 25 -12.14 -34.16 46.46
C ILE A 25 -11.59 -33.14 45.45
N GLU A 26 -10.31 -33.27 45.07
CA GLU A 26 -9.68 -32.40 44.08
C GLU A 26 -10.31 -32.57 42.69
N SER A 27 -10.55 -33.81 42.24
CA SER A 27 -11.26 -34.07 40.98
C SER A 27 -12.68 -33.49 40.96
N LEU A 28 -13.41 -33.58 42.06
CA LEU A 28 -14.77 -33.04 42.15
C LEU A 28 -14.77 -31.50 42.06
N LEU A 29 -13.80 -30.85 42.70
CA LEU A 29 -13.63 -29.40 42.67
C LEU A 29 -13.29 -28.90 41.25
N PHE A 30 -12.41 -29.61 40.55
CA PHE A 30 -12.06 -29.28 39.16
C PHE A 30 -13.26 -29.40 38.22
N ILE A 31 -14.07 -30.45 38.35
CA ILE A 31 -15.28 -30.63 37.54
C ILE A 31 -16.30 -29.52 37.82
N ALA A 32 -16.48 -29.16 39.10
CA ALA A 32 -17.39 -28.07 39.48
C ALA A 32 -16.94 -26.70 38.91
N LEU A 33 -15.63 -26.40 38.94
CA LEU A 33 -15.10 -25.17 38.35
C LEU A 33 -15.24 -25.16 36.82
N ALA A 34 -14.98 -26.28 36.15
CA ALA A 34 -15.13 -26.37 34.70
C ALA A 34 -16.59 -26.12 34.26
N LEU A 35 -17.56 -26.71 34.98
CA LEU A 35 -18.99 -26.50 34.72
C LEU A 35 -19.41 -25.05 35.00
N LEU A 36 -18.87 -24.41 36.04
CA LEU A 36 -19.13 -23.01 36.34
C LEU A 36 -18.64 -22.10 35.19
N VAL A 37 -17.43 -22.33 34.68
CA VAL A 37 -16.86 -21.55 33.57
C VAL A 37 -17.68 -21.71 32.30
N VAL A 38 -18.07 -22.96 31.96
CA VAL A 38 -18.93 -23.22 30.81
C VAL A 38 -20.29 -22.52 30.97
N GLY A 39 -20.89 -22.59 32.17
CA GLY A 39 -22.16 -21.91 32.47
C GLY A 39 -22.09 -20.38 32.37
N LEU A 40 -20.97 -19.78 32.79
CA LEU A 40 -20.75 -18.34 32.68
C LEU A 40 -20.55 -17.92 31.22
N LEU A 41 -19.81 -18.70 30.43
CA LEU A 41 -19.63 -18.43 29.00
C LEU A 41 -20.94 -18.54 28.24
N THR A 42 -21.74 -19.58 28.48
CA THR A 42 -23.04 -19.75 27.82
C THR A 42 -24.03 -18.67 28.22
N CYS A 43 -24.07 -18.25 29.50
CA CYS A 43 -24.85 -17.10 29.92
C CYS A 43 -24.40 -15.81 29.25
N GLY A 44 -23.09 -15.58 29.12
CA GLY A 44 -22.53 -14.43 28.39
C GLY A 44 -23.03 -14.37 26.94
N PHE A 45 -22.93 -15.49 26.22
CA PHE A 45 -23.44 -15.58 24.85
C PHE A 45 -24.95 -15.39 24.74
N ILE A 46 -25.73 -15.95 25.67
CA ILE A 46 -27.19 -15.79 25.67
C ILE A 46 -27.58 -14.34 25.95
N ILE A 47 -26.90 -13.66 26.89
CA ILE A 47 -27.15 -12.25 27.20
C ILE A 47 -26.78 -11.36 26.02
N GLU A 48 -25.63 -11.59 25.37
CA GLU A 48 -25.24 -10.83 24.16
C GLU A 48 -26.22 -11.05 23.00
N ALA A 49 -26.62 -12.31 22.74
CA ALA A 49 -27.61 -12.62 21.71
C ALA A 49 -28.98 -12.02 22.02
N TYR A 50 -29.41 -12.04 23.29
CA TYR A 50 -30.66 -11.44 23.73
C TYR A 50 -30.63 -9.92 23.55
N ILE A 51 -29.55 -9.24 23.96
CA ILE A 51 -29.36 -7.80 23.75
C ILE A 51 -29.43 -7.48 22.26
N LEU A 52 -28.71 -8.21 21.41
CA LEU A 52 -28.73 -8.01 19.95
C LEU A 52 -30.13 -8.25 19.33
N SER A 53 -30.90 -9.19 19.87
CA SER A 53 -32.26 -9.47 19.39
C SER A 53 -33.31 -8.44 19.84
N GLN A 54 -33.05 -7.76 20.96
CA GLN A 54 -33.95 -6.76 21.56
C GLN A 54 -33.64 -5.33 21.08
N THR A 55 -32.45 -5.09 20.52
CA THR A 55 -32.11 -3.79 19.95
C THR A 55 -32.79 -3.60 18.59
N PRO A 56 -33.73 -2.64 18.44
CA PRO A 56 -34.29 -2.33 17.14
C PRO A 56 -33.17 -1.86 16.20
N VAL A 57 -33.19 -2.33 14.95
CA VAL A 57 -32.18 -2.05 13.91
C VAL A 57 -31.92 -0.54 13.76
N THR A 58 -32.92 0.30 14.00
CA THR A 58 -32.84 1.77 14.02
C THR A 58 -31.93 2.37 15.10
N PHE A 59 -31.61 1.62 16.17
CA PHE A 59 -30.70 2.07 17.24
C PHE A 59 -29.25 1.58 17.02
N LEU A 60 -29.06 0.48 16.29
CA LEU A 60 -27.74 0.04 15.80
C LEU A 60 -27.26 0.90 14.63
N PHE A 61 -28.20 1.41 13.82
CA PHE A 61 -27.98 2.41 12.77
C PHE A 61 -28.61 3.74 13.17
N GLY A 62 -28.11 4.35 14.25
CA GLY A 62 -28.57 5.66 14.70
C GLY A 62 -28.44 6.73 13.61
N GLY A 63 -29.51 6.97 12.86
CA GLY A 63 -30.27 8.23 12.82
C GLY A 63 -29.57 9.55 12.49
N ASN A 64 -28.28 9.56 12.14
CA ASN A 64 -27.57 10.68 11.55
C ASN A 64 -26.50 10.08 10.65
N LEU A 65 -26.79 9.89 9.35
CA LEU A 65 -25.71 9.70 8.38
C LEU A 65 -24.89 10.98 8.43
N SER A 66 -23.83 10.99 9.23
CA SER A 66 -22.87 12.08 9.27
C SER A 66 -22.41 12.29 7.84
N SER A 67 -22.83 13.39 7.23
CA SER A 67 -22.36 13.81 5.94
C SER A 67 -21.37 14.94 6.13
N CYS A 68 -20.39 15.02 5.25
CA CYS A 68 -19.43 16.10 5.27
C CYS A 68 -18.91 16.32 3.87
N SER A 69 -18.28 17.47 3.66
CA SER A 69 -17.60 17.78 2.42
C SER A 69 -16.21 18.34 2.75
N PRO A 70 -15.13 17.85 2.14
CA PRO A 70 -13.79 18.33 2.42
C PRO A 70 -13.57 19.71 1.79
N GLY A 71 -12.64 20.47 2.35
CA GLY A 71 -12.10 21.64 1.64
C GLY A 71 -11.21 21.15 0.51
N VAL A 72 -11.50 21.52 -0.73
CA VAL A 72 -10.63 21.21 -1.88
C VAL A 72 -9.60 22.32 -2.08
N VAL A 73 -8.42 21.94 -2.53
CA VAL A 73 -7.36 22.88 -2.93
C VAL A 73 -7.85 23.75 -4.09
N ASP A 74 -7.53 25.05 -4.05
CA ASP A 74 -7.76 25.94 -5.17
C ASP A 74 -6.64 25.77 -6.21
N LEU A 75 -7.01 25.28 -7.40
CA LEU A 75 -6.10 25.07 -8.54
C LEU A 75 -5.32 26.33 -8.94
N ARG A 76 -5.88 27.52 -8.69
CA ARG A 76 -5.22 28.80 -9.01
C ARG A 76 -4.05 29.10 -8.08
N SER A 77 -4.02 28.47 -6.90
CA SER A 77 -2.96 28.64 -5.90
C SER A 77 -1.83 27.62 -6.04
N VAL A 78 -2.02 26.58 -6.87
CA VAL A 78 -1.05 25.51 -7.05
C VAL A 78 0.08 25.95 -7.97
N LYS A 79 1.32 25.74 -7.51
CA LYS A 79 2.52 25.90 -8.33
C LYS A 79 2.81 24.59 -9.07
N TYR A 80 2.98 24.67 -10.38
CA TYR A 80 3.38 23.56 -11.24
C TYR A 80 4.78 23.85 -11.82
N HIS A 81 5.52 22.80 -12.18
CA HIS A 81 6.92 22.94 -12.61
C HIS A 81 7.09 22.75 -14.13
N SER A 82 6.02 22.45 -14.86
CA SER A 82 6.02 22.42 -16.32
C SER A 82 4.82 23.15 -16.94
N ASP A 83 4.95 23.48 -18.23
CA ASP A 83 3.91 24.10 -19.06
C ASP A 83 3.07 23.07 -19.85
N HIS A 84 3.12 21.79 -19.42
CA HIS A 84 2.38 20.71 -20.08
C HIS A 84 0.88 21.04 -20.19
N GLU A 85 0.25 20.67 -21.32
CA GLU A 85 -1.14 21.04 -21.63
C GLU A 85 -2.13 20.65 -20.52
N TYR A 86 -1.88 19.51 -19.86
CA TYR A 86 -2.59 19.05 -18.67
C TYR A 86 -2.81 20.18 -17.64
N TYR A 87 -1.78 20.95 -17.32
CA TYR A 87 -1.87 22.01 -16.32
C TYR A 87 -2.68 23.22 -16.79
N ASN A 88 -2.59 23.53 -18.08
CA ASN A 88 -3.40 24.58 -18.68
C ASN A 88 -4.88 24.21 -18.68
N LYS A 89 -5.23 22.98 -19.09
CA LYS A 89 -6.60 22.48 -19.02
C LYS A 89 -7.11 22.39 -17.59
N LEU A 90 -6.30 21.85 -16.66
CA LEU A 90 -6.66 21.72 -15.26
C LEU A 90 -7.00 23.10 -14.64
N ARG A 91 -6.18 24.12 -14.86
CA ARG A 91 -6.44 25.50 -14.39
C ARG A 91 -7.67 26.15 -15.04
N ALA A 92 -7.99 25.76 -16.28
CA ALA A 92 -9.15 26.26 -17.01
C ALA A 92 -10.47 25.58 -16.59
N LEU A 93 -10.41 24.50 -15.81
CA LEU A 93 -11.63 23.86 -15.31
C LEU A 93 -12.40 24.80 -14.38
N THR A 94 -13.71 24.83 -14.56
CA THR A 94 -14.62 25.37 -13.55
C THR A 94 -14.42 24.55 -12.26
N PRO A 95 -14.15 25.19 -11.11
CA PRO A 95 -13.97 24.49 -9.86
C PRO A 95 -15.13 23.52 -9.58
N LEU A 96 -14.78 22.24 -9.38
CA LEU A 96 -15.77 21.22 -9.08
C LEU A 96 -16.30 21.42 -7.66
N LYS A 97 -17.60 21.22 -7.48
CA LYS A 97 -18.18 21.19 -6.14
C LYS A 97 -17.54 20.02 -5.36
N PRO A 98 -16.98 20.25 -4.17
CA PRO A 98 -16.37 19.17 -3.39
C PRO A 98 -17.32 17.99 -3.18
N PRO A 99 -16.80 16.74 -3.17
CA PRO A 99 -17.63 15.56 -2.97
C PRO A 99 -18.30 15.60 -1.58
N VAL A 100 -19.47 14.98 -1.48
CA VAL A 100 -20.13 14.77 -0.18
C VAL A 100 -19.86 13.34 0.24
N PHE A 101 -19.21 13.18 1.39
CA PHE A 101 -18.97 11.88 1.99
C PHE A 101 -20.05 11.56 3.00
N HIS A 102 -20.40 10.28 3.06
CA HIS A 102 -21.44 9.74 3.92
C HIS A 102 -20.90 8.52 4.67
N GLY A 103 -21.51 8.19 5.82
CA GLY A 103 -21.24 6.94 6.52
C GLY A 103 -19.75 6.75 6.85
N GLU A 104 -19.19 5.61 6.43
CA GLU A 104 -17.77 5.27 6.64
C GLU A 104 -16.81 6.28 6.03
N HIS A 105 -17.26 7.06 5.03
CA HIS A 105 -16.42 8.06 4.35
C HIS A 105 -16.40 9.42 5.03
N ALA A 106 -17.34 9.70 5.93
CA ALA A 106 -17.40 10.96 6.65
C ALA A 106 -16.12 11.32 7.45
N PRO A 107 -15.36 10.37 8.04
CA PRO A 107 -14.08 10.64 8.68
C PRO A 107 -12.99 11.22 7.75
N LEU A 108 -13.13 11.11 6.42
CA LEU A 108 -12.18 11.68 5.46
C LEU A 108 -12.17 13.23 5.49
N CYS A 109 -13.27 13.87 5.88
CA CYS A 109 -13.32 15.34 6.02
C CYS A 109 -12.59 15.87 7.25
N LYS A 110 -12.12 15.00 8.17
CA LYS A 110 -11.43 15.45 9.38
C LYS A 110 -10.05 16.00 8.98
N ASN A 111 -10.01 17.30 8.71
CA ASN A 111 -8.88 18.11 8.25
C ASN A 111 -7.66 18.17 9.18
N ARG A 112 -7.67 17.46 10.32
CA ARG A 112 -6.49 17.43 11.17
C ARG A 112 -5.54 16.38 10.65
N ILE A 113 -4.54 16.84 9.88
CA ILE A 113 -3.23 16.19 9.79
C ILE A 113 -2.63 16.23 11.21
N ASN A 114 -3.20 15.45 12.12
CA ASN A 114 -2.51 15.11 13.34
C ASN A 114 -1.45 14.12 12.91
N LEU A 115 -0.20 14.57 12.83
CA LEU A 115 1.01 13.80 12.51
C LEU A 115 1.27 12.59 13.44
N LYS A 116 0.32 12.27 14.34
CA LYS A 116 0.31 11.06 15.16
C LYS A 116 0.22 9.84 14.24
N GLN A 117 1.02 8.82 14.56
CA GLN A 117 1.28 7.62 13.74
C GLN A 117 0.02 6.91 13.20
N LYS A 118 -1.14 6.98 13.86
CA LYS A 118 -2.39 6.33 13.44
C LYS A 118 -3.05 6.89 12.16
N HIS A 119 -2.49 7.93 11.55
CA HIS A 119 -3.07 8.59 10.36
C HIS A 119 -2.14 8.60 9.13
N ARG A 120 -1.13 7.72 9.09
CA ARG A 120 -0.18 7.58 7.98
C ARG A 120 -0.42 6.26 7.23
N SER A 121 -1.61 6.09 6.67
CA SER A 121 -1.97 4.91 5.89
C SER A 121 -2.95 5.27 4.78
N PHE A 122 -3.30 4.29 3.95
CA PHE A 122 -4.32 4.40 2.91
C PHE A 122 -5.67 4.97 3.39
N SER A 123 -5.96 4.92 4.69
CA SER A 123 -7.18 5.47 5.31
C SER A 123 -7.43 6.99 5.11
N LYS A 124 -6.46 7.71 4.55
CA LYS A 124 -6.55 9.15 4.21
C LYS A 124 -6.54 9.43 2.72
N CYS A 125 -6.43 8.39 1.91
CA CYS A 125 -6.56 8.50 0.48
C CYS A 125 -8.04 8.64 0.09
N LEU A 126 -8.27 9.28 -1.05
CA LEU A 126 -9.58 9.31 -1.67
C LEU A 126 -9.91 7.90 -2.19
N PRO A 127 -11.09 7.34 -1.86
CA PRO A 127 -11.57 6.12 -2.50
C PRO A 127 -11.80 6.39 -3.99
N ILE A 128 -11.08 5.67 -4.84
CA ILE A 128 -11.14 5.81 -6.30
C ILE A 128 -11.23 4.42 -6.89
N SER A 129 -12.08 4.26 -7.91
CA SER A 129 -12.03 3.13 -8.83
C SER A 129 -11.54 3.59 -10.19
N GLY A 130 -10.96 2.65 -10.93
CA GLY A 130 -10.51 2.86 -12.31
C GLY A 130 -10.66 1.59 -13.11
N ARG A 131 -10.90 1.73 -14.41
CA ARG A 131 -10.87 0.59 -15.34
C ARG A 131 -9.45 0.05 -15.44
N LYS A 132 -9.31 -1.28 -15.42
CA LYS A 132 -8.04 -2.00 -15.54
C LYS A 132 -7.99 -2.90 -16.78
N ASP A 133 -8.88 -2.64 -17.73
CA ASP A 133 -8.98 -3.42 -18.95
C ASP A 133 -7.75 -3.12 -19.85
N PRO A 134 -6.91 -4.11 -20.17
CA PRO A 134 -5.68 -3.88 -20.92
C PRO A 134 -5.89 -3.33 -22.33
N ILE A 135 -7.02 -3.63 -22.96
CA ILE A 135 -7.32 -3.22 -24.34
C ILE A 135 -7.85 -1.79 -24.35
N ILE A 136 -8.75 -1.47 -23.43
CA ILE A 136 -9.36 -0.13 -23.35
C ILE A 136 -8.35 0.90 -22.79
N CYS A 137 -7.45 0.47 -21.91
CA CYS A 137 -6.60 1.37 -21.13
C CYS A 137 -5.12 1.36 -21.54
N SER A 138 -4.74 0.80 -22.70
CA SER A 138 -3.33 0.66 -23.13
C SER A 138 -2.59 1.99 -23.26
N GLU A 139 -3.28 3.06 -23.67
CA GLU A 139 -2.70 4.40 -23.86
C GLU A 139 -3.20 5.41 -22.81
N ALA A 140 -3.76 4.90 -21.71
CA ALA A 140 -4.36 5.72 -20.67
C ALA A 140 -3.35 6.73 -20.11
N ASP A 141 -3.72 8.00 -20.10
CA ASP A 141 -2.84 9.09 -19.64
C ASP A 141 -3.57 10.08 -18.70
N ARG A 142 -2.83 11.01 -18.11
CA ARG A 142 -3.42 11.98 -17.15
C ARG A 142 -4.44 12.94 -17.78
N MET A 143 -4.41 13.18 -19.09
CA MET A 143 -5.43 13.99 -19.79
C MET A 143 -6.81 13.34 -19.73
N ASP A 144 -6.89 12.02 -19.73
CA ASP A 144 -8.14 11.28 -19.56
C ASP A 144 -8.88 11.66 -18.28
N VAL A 145 -8.12 11.96 -17.21
CA VAL A 145 -8.70 12.40 -15.93
C VAL A 145 -9.47 13.71 -16.10
N LEU A 146 -9.11 14.56 -17.07
CA LEU A 146 -9.79 15.82 -17.38
C LEU A 146 -10.93 15.63 -18.38
N ASP A 147 -10.74 14.80 -19.39
CA ASP A 147 -11.62 14.73 -20.56
C ASP A 147 -12.70 13.63 -20.46
N GLN A 148 -12.44 12.52 -19.74
CA GLN A 148 -13.38 11.40 -19.64
C GLN A 148 -14.44 11.58 -18.55
N LYS A 149 -15.57 10.86 -18.65
CA LYS A 149 -16.61 10.82 -17.63
C LYS A 149 -16.21 9.96 -16.41
N PRO A 150 -16.68 10.27 -15.20
CA PRO A 150 -16.55 9.36 -14.05
C PRO A 150 -16.97 7.93 -14.40
N GLY A 151 -16.23 6.92 -13.92
CA GLY A 151 -16.45 5.50 -14.21
C GLY A 151 -15.86 5.00 -15.55
N ASN A 152 -15.42 5.90 -16.44
CA ASN A 152 -14.67 5.52 -17.64
C ASN A 152 -13.15 5.68 -17.50
N ILE A 153 -12.72 6.46 -16.50
CA ILE A 153 -11.31 6.74 -16.24
C ILE A 153 -10.56 5.43 -15.98
N CYS A 154 -9.47 5.24 -16.70
CA CYS A 154 -8.56 4.12 -16.49
C CYS A 154 -7.74 4.33 -15.22
N HIS A 155 -7.45 3.23 -14.52
CA HIS A 155 -6.61 3.26 -13.32
C HIS A 155 -5.22 3.82 -13.65
N ALA A 156 -4.67 3.42 -14.79
CA ALA A 156 -3.42 3.94 -15.37
C ALA A 156 -3.40 5.47 -15.59
N SER A 157 -4.52 6.10 -15.98
CA SER A 157 -4.62 7.57 -16.12
C SER A 157 -4.35 8.29 -14.79
N ILE A 158 -4.83 7.71 -13.69
CA ILE A 158 -4.67 8.27 -12.33
C ILE A 158 -3.24 8.02 -11.84
N LEU A 159 -2.67 6.85 -12.15
CA LEU A 159 -1.27 6.55 -11.84
C LEU A 159 -0.30 7.45 -12.60
N HIS A 160 -0.56 7.72 -13.90
CA HIS A 160 0.23 8.67 -14.67
C HIS A 160 0.15 10.09 -14.07
N MET A 161 -1.04 10.51 -13.62
CA MET A 161 -1.20 11.78 -12.90
C MET A 161 -0.34 11.82 -11.62
N LEU A 162 -0.38 10.77 -10.79
CA LEU A 162 0.43 10.67 -9.58
C LEU A 162 1.94 10.69 -9.88
N LEU A 163 2.36 9.91 -10.89
CA LEU A 163 3.75 9.77 -11.31
C LEU A 163 4.33 11.13 -11.69
N VAL A 164 3.67 11.88 -12.59
CA VAL A 164 4.20 13.17 -13.04
C VAL A 164 4.27 14.18 -11.90
N GLU A 165 3.22 14.27 -11.08
CA GLU A 165 3.16 15.25 -9.99
C GLU A 165 4.27 15.02 -8.96
N VAL A 166 4.45 13.77 -8.55
CA VAL A 166 5.48 13.43 -7.56
C VAL A 166 6.87 13.56 -8.16
N TYR A 167 7.05 13.16 -9.42
CA TYR A 167 8.32 13.27 -10.13
C TYR A 167 8.78 14.73 -10.25
N GLU A 168 7.90 15.64 -10.70
CA GLU A 168 8.21 17.06 -10.83
C GLU A 168 8.56 17.71 -9.48
N GLU A 169 7.83 17.38 -8.39
CA GLU A 169 8.18 17.89 -7.05
C GLU A 169 9.52 17.36 -6.55
N LEU A 170 9.83 16.08 -6.78
CA LEU A 170 11.12 15.51 -6.43
C LEU A 170 12.26 16.15 -7.22
N GLN A 171 12.07 16.42 -8.52
CA GLN A 171 13.03 17.16 -9.34
C GLN A 171 13.24 18.58 -8.80
N ALA A 172 12.17 19.32 -8.53
CA ALA A 172 12.24 20.68 -8.00
C ALA A 172 12.95 20.75 -6.63
N LEU A 173 12.88 19.69 -5.84
CA LEU A 173 13.58 19.53 -4.56
C LEU A 173 15.01 18.98 -4.68
N GLY A 174 15.50 18.74 -5.91
CA GLY A 174 16.84 18.20 -6.15
C GLY A 174 17.03 16.78 -5.61
N LYS A 175 15.98 15.94 -5.65
CA LYS A 175 15.99 14.54 -5.18
C LYS A 175 16.33 13.53 -6.28
N SER A 176 16.67 14.01 -7.46
CA SER A 176 17.07 13.22 -8.64
C SER A 176 16.20 11.96 -8.83
N PRO A 177 14.89 12.13 -9.07
CA PRO A 177 13.97 11.02 -9.21
C PRO A 177 14.25 10.22 -10.49
N VAL A 178 14.03 8.91 -10.42
CA VAL A 178 14.17 7.98 -11.53
C VAL A 178 12.99 7.01 -11.58
N ILE A 179 12.55 6.61 -12.76
CA ILE A 179 11.52 5.59 -12.95
C ILE A 179 12.11 4.21 -12.69
N LEU A 180 11.49 3.42 -11.82
CA LEU A 180 11.92 2.07 -11.44
C LEU A 180 10.77 1.05 -11.56
N TYR A 181 11.08 -0.22 -11.33
CA TYR A 181 10.12 -1.31 -11.11
C TYR A 181 8.99 -1.39 -12.15
N GLY A 182 7.73 -1.47 -11.73
CA GLY A 182 6.59 -1.68 -12.61
C GLY A 182 6.38 -0.51 -13.56
N SER A 183 6.70 0.71 -13.10
CA SER A 183 6.68 1.90 -13.97
C SER A 183 7.76 1.87 -15.04
N LEU A 184 8.97 1.40 -14.72
CA LEU A 184 10.04 1.22 -15.70
C LEU A 184 9.69 0.10 -16.69
N LEU A 185 9.09 -0.99 -16.20
CA LEU A 185 8.63 -2.09 -17.03
C LEU A 185 7.58 -1.62 -18.05
N GLY A 186 6.62 -0.81 -17.61
CA GLY A 186 5.63 -0.18 -18.50
C GLY A 186 6.27 0.74 -19.54
N ALA A 187 7.20 1.59 -19.11
CA ALA A 187 7.94 2.48 -20.02
C ALA A 187 8.70 1.71 -21.11
N VAL A 188 9.39 0.61 -20.75
CA VAL A 188 10.20 -0.17 -21.69
C VAL A 188 9.35 -1.04 -22.62
N ARG A 189 8.21 -1.57 -22.13
CA ARG A 189 7.37 -2.48 -22.93
C ARG A 189 6.31 -1.79 -23.76
N GLU A 190 5.69 -0.78 -23.19
CA GLU A 190 4.43 -0.19 -23.66
C GLU A 190 4.56 1.31 -23.88
N GLU A 191 5.72 1.92 -23.58
CA GLU A 191 5.92 3.39 -23.58
C GLU A 191 4.84 4.13 -22.77
N GLY A 192 4.31 3.47 -21.72
CA GLY A 192 3.13 3.90 -20.99
C GLY A 192 3.01 3.25 -19.62
N MET A 193 1.91 3.54 -18.92
CA MET A 193 1.56 2.89 -17.66
C MET A 193 0.92 1.54 -17.90
N ILE A 194 1.35 0.50 -17.17
CA ILE A 194 0.72 -0.83 -17.27
C ILE A 194 -0.75 -0.74 -16.84
N PRO A 195 -1.73 -1.07 -17.71
CA PRO A 195 -3.14 -0.75 -17.48
C PRO A 195 -3.79 -1.33 -16.21
N PHE A 196 -3.27 -2.47 -15.74
CA PHE A 196 -3.88 -3.29 -14.69
C PHE A 196 -3.09 -3.32 -13.38
N THR A 197 -2.07 -2.47 -13.24
CA THR A 197 -1.31 -2.32 -11.99
C THR A 197 -2.07 -1.48 -10.96
N GLU A 198 -1.72 -1.65 -9.70
CA GLU A 198 -2.30 -0.86 -8.59
C GLU A 198 -1.55 0.46 -8.38
N ASP A 199 -0.27 0.49 -8.74
CA ASP A 199 0.68 1.53 -8.36
C ASP A 199 1.66 1.97 -9.44
N ALA A 200 2.30 3.10 -9.16
CA ALA A 200 3.46 3.61 -9.86
C ALA A 200 4.68 3.64 -8.94
N ASP A 201 5.89 3.62 -9.51
CA ASP A 201 7.14 3.43 -8.77
C ASP A 201 8.16 4.50 -9.16
N ILE A 202 8.64 5.27 -8.17
CA ILE A 202 9.72 6.23 -8.36
C ILE A 202 10.84 5.94 -7.37
N GLY A 203 12.05 5.78 -7.89
CA GLY A 203 13.28 5.86 -7.11
C GLY A 203 13.67 7.31 -6.86
N TYR A 204 14.22 7.62 -5.69
CA TYR A 204 14.76 8.95 -5.40
C TYR A 204 16.06 8.86 -4.60
N SER A 205 16.92 9.85 -4.77
CA SER A 205 18.17 9.97 -4.02
C SER A 205 18.20 11.23 -3.16
N GLY A 206 18.98 11.18 -2.07
CA GLY A 206 19.01 12.22 -1.06
C GLY A 206 17.92 12.06 0.01
N ARG A 207 18.10 12.73 1.16
CA ARG A 207 17.26 12.49 2.33
C ARG A 207 15.89 13.16 2.18
N LEU A 208 14.81 12.39 2.37
CA LEU A 208 13.49 12.89 2.74
C LEU A 208 13.37 12.86 4.28
N ARG A 209 13.00 13.97 4.91
CA ARG A 209 12.67 14.05 6.34
C ARG A 209 11.15 14.09 6.51
N VAL A 210 10.70 13.61 7.66
CA VAL A 210 9.28 13.40 8.00
C VAL A 210 8.45 14.70 8.02
N SER A 211 9.10 15.86 8.09
CA SER A 211 8.48 17.20 8.05
C SER A 211 8.81 17.99 6.78
N ASP A 212 9.25 17.31 5.72
CA ASP A 212 9.84 17.96 4.55
C ASP A 212 8.85 18.75 3.70
N ASP A 213 9.47 19.61 2.90
CA ASP A 213 8.86 20.35 1.81
C ASP A 213 8.01 19.45 0.92
N LEU A 214 8.42 18.20 0.63
CA LEU A 214 7.63 17.30 -0.22
C LEU A 214 6.24 17.02 0.34
N HIS A 215 6.10 16.72 1.64
CA HIS A 215 4.77 16.51 2.25
C HIS A 215 3.93 17.76 2.09
N ARG A 216 4.49 18.93 2.43
CA ARG A 216 3.77 20.20 2.35
C ARG A 216 3.36 20.53 0.90
N LEU A 217 4.25 20.35 -0.06
CA LEU A 217 4.02 20.63 -1.49
C LEU A 217 2.94 19.70 -2.06
N LEU A 218 3.03 18.40 -1.78
CA LEU A 218 2.01 17.42 -2.17
C LEU A 218 0.66 17.71 -1.49
N TRP A 219 0.66 18.07 -0.20
CA TRP A 219 -0.55 18.46 0.50
C TRP A 219 -1.21 19.71 -0.10
N GLN A 220 -0.41 20.72 -0.47
CA GLN A 220 -0.87 21.93 -1.16
C GLN A 220 -1.43 21.65 -2.56
N LYS A 221 -1.18 20.46 -3.11
CA LYS A 221 -1.75 19.96 -4.36
C LYS A 221 -2.93 19.00 -4.14
N GLY A 222 -3.23 18.68 -2.89
CA GLY A 222 -4.29 17.75 -2.52
C GLY A 222 -3.90 16.28 -2.66
N TYR A 223 -2.62 15.95 -2.49
CA TYR A 223 -2.12 14.59 -2.34
C TYR A 223 -1.82 14.28 -0.87
N HIS A 224 -1.83 13.00 -0.54
CA HIS A 224 -1.49 12.49 0.78
C HIS A 224 -0.20 11.66 0.69
N LEU A 225 0.88 12.16 1.32
CA LEU A 225 2.13 11.43 1.52
C LEU A 225 2.12 10.74 2.89
N PHE A 226 2.38 9.44 2.92
CA PHE A 226 2.45 8.64 4.14
C PHE A 226 3.55 7.59 4.07
N PHE A 227 3.84 6.96 5.21
CA PHE A 227 4.87 5.94 5.31
C PHE A 227 4.25 4.64 5.81
N GLN A 228 4.34 3.59 5.01
CA GLN A 228 3.93 2.23 5.32
C GLN A 228 4.96 1.30 4.66
N ASP A 229 5.98 0.91 5.44
CA ASP A 229 7.23 0.25 5.03
C ASP A 229 8.13 1.10 4.13
N ILE A 230 7.55 1.76 3.13
CA ILE A 230 8.16 2.79 2.28
C ILE A 230 7.26 4.04 2.23
N TRP A 231 7.77 5.12 1.63
CA TRP A 231 6.97 6.32 1.40
C TRP A 231 5.98 6.08 0.25
N ARG A 232 4.74 6.51 0.45
CA ARG A 232 3.65 6.33 -0.50
C ARG A 232 2.85 7.60 -0.70
N VAL A 233 2.35 7.80 -1.92
CA VAL A 233 1.53 8.95 -2.30
C VAL A 233 0.21 8.48 -2.92
N CYS A 234 -0.88 9.12 -2.55
CA CYS A 234 -2.19 8.92 -3.19
C CYS A 234 -2.94 10.26 -3.31
N ALA A 235 -3.97 10.31 -4.14
CA ALA A 235 -4.88 11.45 -4.16
C ALA A 235 -5.62 11.56 -2.81
N ALA A 236 -5.68 12.77 -2.24
CA ALA A 236 -6.38 13.01 -0.98
C ALA A 236 -7.82 13.51 -1.24
N PRO A 237 -8.71 13.45 -0.24
CA PRO A 237 -10.03 14.07 -0.31
C PRO A 237 -10.04 15.57 -0.64
N THR A 238 -8.92 16.25 -0.41
CA THR A 238 -8.73 17.67 -0.71
C THR A 238 -8.26 17.93 -2.15
N HIS A 239 -8.04 16.89 -2.96
CA HIS A 239 -7.63 17.03 -4.34
C HIS A 239 -8.67 17.81 -5.17
N PRO A 240 -8.26 18.74 -6.06
CA PRO A 240 -9.21 19.51 -6.86
C PRO A 240 -10.12 18.66 -7.77
N LEU A 241 -9.62 17.51 -8.21
CA LEU A 241 -10.38 16.53 -8.99
C LEU A 241 -11.12 15.50 -8.13
N ALA A 242 -11.15 15.65 -6.80
CA ALA A 242 -11.73 14.65 -5.90
C ALA A 242 -13.20 14.34 -6.24
N ALA A 243 -14.01 15.35 -6.58
CA ALA A 243 -15.41 15.16 -6.95
C ALA A 243 -15.59 14.30 -8.21
N LYS A 244 -14.59 14.28 -9.10
CA LYS A 244 -14.61 13.51 -10.35
C LYS A 244 -14.07 12.09 -10.15
N LEU A 245 -13.06 11.94 -9.30
CA LEU A 245 -12.36 10.68 -9.05
C LEU A 245 -13.02 9.81 -7.97
N TYR A 246 -13.77 10.43 -7.07
CA TYR A 246 -14.34 9.74 -5.91
C TYR A 246 -15.32 8.64 -6.31
N ASP A 247 -15.09 7.43 -5.80
CA ASP A 247 -16.03 6.31 -5.86
C ASP A 247 -16.63 6.02 -4.47
N PRO A 248 -17.93 6.26 -4.27
CA PRO A 248 -18.59 6.01 -2.99
C PRO A 248 -18.77 4.52 -2.66
N THR A 249 -18.57 3.61 -3.61
CA THR A 249 -18.71 2.15 -3.41
C THR A 249 -17.43 1.49 -2.91
N GLN A 250 -16.29 2.17 -2.99
CA GLN A 250 -14.99 1.67 -2.57
C GLN A 250 -14.77 1.88 -1.07
N SER A 251 -14.29 0.86 -0.36
CA SER A 251 -13.96 0.96 1.07
C SER A 251 -12.69 1.79 1.32
N ILE A 252 -12.65 2.53 2.44
CA ILE A 252 -11.45 3.27 2.89
C ILE A 252 -10.32 2.36 3.39
N SER A 253 -10.65 1.13 3.83
CA SER A 253 -9.70 0.24 4.51
C SER A 253 -9.10 -0.85 3.61
N ALA A 254 -9.35 -0.81 2.31
CA ALA A 254 -8.78 -1.75 1.38
C ALA A 254 -7.37 -1.28 0.97
N ASP A 255 -6.37 -1.58 1.82
CA ASP A 255 -4.96 -1.33 1.51
C ASP A 255 -4.63 -1.87 0.10
N PHE A 256 -3.89 -1.09 -0.69
CA PHE A 256 -3.49 -1.42 -2.06
C PHE A 256 -4.62 -1.55 -3.10
N ALA A 257 -5.87 -1.24 -2.76
CA ALA A 257 -7.00 -1.34 -3.71
C ALA A 257 -7.29 -0.05 -4.49
N ILE A 258 -6.60 1.04 -4.18
CA ILE A 258 -6.73 2.34 -4.83
C ILE A 258 -5.47 2.68 -5.64
N PRO A 259 -5.48 3.66 -6.56
CA PRO A 259 -4.27 4.16 -7.18
C PRO A 259 -3.33 4.81 -6.15
N TYR A 260 -2.07 4.36 -6.09
CA TYR A 260 -1.02 4.96 -5.28
C TYR A 260 0.33 4.97 -5.99
N LEU A 261 1.31 5.62 -5.39
CA LEU A 261 2.68 5.67 -5.89
C LEU A 261 3.65 5.35 -4.76
N ASP A 262 4.57 4.43 -5.02
CA ASP A 262 5.62 3.99 -4.11
C ASP A 262 6.94 4.74 -4.39
N LEU A 263 7.59 5.17 -3.30
CA LEU A 263 8.83 5.93 -3.32
C LEU A 263 9.97 5.11 -2.70
N TYR A 264 10.93 4.72 -3.54
CA TYR A 264 12.05 3.86 -3.17
C TYR A 264 13.32 4.69 -2.95
N TYR A 265 13.93 4.57 -1.77
CA TYR A 265 15.16 5.30 -1.49
C TYR A 265 16.34 4.65 -2.21
N MET A 266 17.19 5.51 -2.79
CA MET A 266 18.42 5.14 -3.47
C MET A 266 19.61 5.85 -2.83
N ASN A 267 20.64 5.09 -2.47
CA ASN A 267 21.88 5.66 -1.95
C ASN A 267 23.15 4.94 -2.44
N LEU A 268 24.07 5.74 -2.96
CA LEU A 268 25.42 5.32 -3.30
C LEU A 268 26.21 4.99 -2.02
N GLN A 269 26.65 3.74 -1.93
CA GLN A 269 27.60 3.24 -0.95
C GLN A 269 29.02 3.62 -1.39
N ARG A 270 29.49 4.79 -0.93
CA ARG A 270 30.76 5.40 -1.39
C ARG A 270 32.00 4.50 -1.28
N HIS A 271 32.00 3.55 -0.35
CA HIS A 271 33.13 2.63 -0.16
C HIS A 271 33.20 1.51 -1.22
N ALA A 272 32.09 1.23 -1.90
CA ALA A 272 31.98 0.13 -2.86
C ALA A 272 31.74 0.60 -4.30
N SER A 273 31.44 1.89 -4.53
CA SER A 273 30.93 2.38 -5.82
C SER A 273 29.71 1.57 -6.28
N GLU A 274 28.82 1.28 -5.33
CA GLU A 274 27.59 0.54 -5.58
C GLU A 274 26.40 1.26 -4.97
N TRP A 275 25.23 1.10 -5.57
CA TRP A 275 23.96 1.62 -5.10
C TRP A 275 23.22 0.58 -4.29
N LYS A 276 22.66 1.03 -3.18
CA LYS A 276 21.55 0.35 -2.53
C LYS A 276 20.26 1.04 -2.97
N ILE A 277 19.30 0.23 -3.40
CA ILE A 277 17.95 0.65 -3.79
C ILE A 277 16.98 -0.20 -2.95
N ASP A 278 15.99 0.44 -2.34
CA ASP A 278 14.98 -0.26 -1.53
C ASP A 278 14.27 -1.34 -2.35
N GLU A 279 13.99 -2.50 -1.75
CA GLU A 279 13.36 -3.68 -2.38
C GLU A 279 14.13 -4.35 -3.52
N MET A 280 15.42 -4.02 -3.70
CA MET A 280 16.25 -4.68 -4.71
C MET A 280 16.50 -6.16 -4.41
N ASN A 281 16.32 -7.02 -5.43
CA ASN A 281 16.57 -8.46 -5.35
C ASN A 281 18.03 -8.78 -4.97
N ARG A 282 18.20 -9.83 -4.16
CA ARG A 282 19.52 -10.37 -3.79
C ARG A 282 20.02 -11.36 -4.83
N ILE A 283 21.16 -11.05 -5.45
CA ILE A 283 21.92 -11.98 -6.31
C ILE A 283 23.22 -12.31 -5.59
N ASN A 284 23.51 -13.61 -5.43
CA ASN A 284 24.71 -14.10 -4.72
C ASN A 284 24.90 -13.46 -3.33
N GLY A 285 23.80 -13.20 -2.62
CA GLY A 285 23.80 -12.60 -1.28
C GLY A 285 23.87 -11.06 -1.25
N SER A 286 24.07 -10.39 -2.38
CA SER A 286 24.13 -8.92 -2.48
C SER A 286 22.87 -8.32 -3.10
N ASN A 287 22.34 -7.26 -2.51
CA ASN A 287 21.29 -6.41 -3.09
C ASN A 287 21.85 -5.08 -3.62
N LEU A 288 23.17 -4.99 -3.80
CA LEU A 288 23.84 -3.81 -4.33
C LEU A 288 23.93 -3.88 -5.86
N ILE A 289 23.94 -2.71 -6.50
CA ILE A 289 24.09 -2.53 -7.96
C ILE A 289 25.31 -1.68 -8.23
N SER A 290 26.16 -2.09 -9.18
CA SER A 290 27.33 -1.31 -9.58
C SER A 290 26.96 0.09 -10.10
N ASP A 291 27.78 1.10 -9.82
CA ASP A 291 27.51 2.49 -10.20
C ASP A 291 27.32 2.68 -11.71
N ASP A 292 28.03 1.94 -12.56
CA ASP A 292 27.89 1.99 -14.03
C ASP A 292 26.52 1.50 -14.53
N LYS A 293 25.80 0.73 -13.73
CA LYS A 293 24.43 0.28 -14.05
C LYS A 293 23.36 1.27 -13.63
N VAL A 294 23.70 2.20 -12.74
CA VAL A 294 22.78 3.23 -12.24
C VAL A 294 23.06 4.59 -12.87
N ARG A 295 24.33 4.97 -13.03
CA ARG A 295 24.74 6.28 -13.54
C ARG A 295 25.69 6.18 -14.75
N PRO A 296 25.69 7.18 -15.65
CA PRO A 296 24.78 8.33 -15.68
C PRO A 296 23.33 7.88 -15.96
N PHE A 297 22.35 8.59 -15.41
CA PHE A 297 20.94 8.27 -15.68
C PHE A 297 20.67 8.29 -17.18
N SER A 298 19.88 7.32 -17.63
CA SER A 298 19.33 7.28 -19.00
C SER A 298 17.90 7.83 -18.98
N GLN A 299 17.21 7.84 -20.12
CA GLN A 299 15.82 8.31 -20.20
C GLN A 299 14.91 7.25 -20.80
N VAL A 300 13.66 7.25 -20.33
CA VAL A 300 12.55 6.44 -20.87
C VAL A 300 11.33 7.32 -21.12
N THR A 301 10.47 6.87 -22.03
CA THR A 301 9.21 7.53 -22.36
C THR A 301 8.06 6.85 -21.64
N ILE A 302 7.19 7.63 -20.99
CA ILE A 302 5.87 7.19 -20.53
C ILE A 302 4.84 8.18 -21.07
N ASN A 303 3.89 7.72 -21.87
CA ASN A 303 2.81 8.51 -22.46
C ASN A 303 3.33 9.81 -23.11
N SER A 304 4.34 9.69 -23.97
CA SER A 304 5.02 10.81 -24.66
C SER A 304 5.80 11.80 -23.78
N GLN A 305 5.99 11.52 -22.50
CA GLN A 305 6.81 12.34 -21.59
C GLN A 305 8.11 11.59 -21.21
N GLN A 306 9.23 12.32 -21.21
CA GLN A 306 10.56 11.79 -20.87
C GLN A 306 10.80 11.83 -19.37
N PHE A 307 11.36 10.75 -18.83
CA PHE A 307 11.77 10.64 -17.43
C PHE A 307 13.15 10.01 -17.32
N ASP A 308 13.93 10.45 -16.35
CA ASP A 308 15.20 9.78 -16.02
C ASP A 308 14.93 8.37 -15.46
N THR A 309 15.82 7.43 -15.77
CA THR A 309 15.90 6.10 -15.17
C THR A 309 17.37 5.71 -14.93
N VAL A 310 17.61 4.51 -14.42
CA VAL A 310 18.96 3.94 -14.27
C VAL A 310 19.70 3.87 -15.62
N HIS A 311 21.03 3.82 -15.58
CA HIS A 311 21.83 3.77 -16.81
C HIS A 311 21.49 2.57 -17.71
N ASP A 312 21.28 1.40 -17.10
CA ASP A 312 21.01 0.14 -17.79
C ASP A 312 19.64 -0.41 -17.35
N PRO A 313 18.53 0.06 -17.98
CA PRO A 313 17.18 -0.35 -17.60
C PRO A 313 16.93 -1.83 -17.84
N ASP A 314 17.51 -2.42 -18.89
CA ASP A 314 17.39 -3.85 -19.17
C ASP A 314 18.05 -4.70 -18.09
N TYR A 315 19.26 -4.35 -17.66
CA TYR A 315 19.90 -5.03 -16.52
C TYR A 315 19.04 -4.96 -15.26
N PHE A 316 18.47 -3.78 -14.97
CA PHE A 316 17.62 -3.59 -13.80
C PHE A 316 16.35 -4.47 -13.89
N LEU A 317 15.67 -4.45 -15.03
CA LEU A 317 14.44 -5.23 -15.24
C LEU A 317 14.70 -6.74 -15.26
N GLN A 318 15.78 -7.21 -15.88
CA GLN A 318 16.20 -8.62 -15.83
C GLN A 318 16.48 -9.06 -14.40
N ARG A 319 17.13 -8.21 -13.60
CA ARG A 319 17.40 -8.51 -12.18
C ARG A 319 16.11 -8.57 -11.35
N MET A 320 15.11 -7.75 -11.66
CA MET A 320 13.86 -7.69 -10.90
C MET A 320 12.85 -8.76 -11.32
N TYR A 321 12.74 -9.04 -12.61
CA TYR A 321 11.65 -9.81 -13.22
C TYR A 321 12.14 -11.01 -14.06
N GLY A 322 13.45 -11.22 -14.16
CA GLY A 322 14.05 -12.33 -14.91
C GLY A 322 14.20 -12.05 -16.41
N ASP A 323 14.80 -13.01 -17.12
CA ASP A 323 15.15 -12.89 -18.54
C ASP A 323 13.94 -12.72 -19.46
N ASP A 324 12.73 -13.07 -18.99
CA ASP A 324 11.49 -13.00 -19.75
C ASP A 324 10.62 -11.79 -19.40
N PHE A 325 11.17 -10.76 -18.72
CA PHE A 325 10.43 -9.56 -18.29
C PHE A 325 9.64 -8.86 -19.43
N MET A 326 10.13 -8.96 -20.67
CA MET A 326 9.47 -8.42 -21.87
C MET A 326 8.20 -9.18 -22.28
N LYS A 327 7.93 -10.36 -21.69
CA LYS A 327 6.74 -11.17 -22.00
C LYS A 327 5.66 -10.91 -20.94
N PRO A 328 4.50 -10.35 -21.31
CA PRO A 328 3.39 -10.21 -20.37
C PRO A 328 2.99 -11.58 -19.79
N LYS A 329 2.95 -11.68 -18.47
CA LYS A 329 2.41 -12.84 -17.76
C LYS A 329 1.00 -12.50 -17.24
N PRO A 330 0.01 -13.40 -17.39
CA PRO A 330 -1.31 -13.20 -16.79
C PRO A 330 -1.20 -13.10 -15.26
N ARG A 331 -2.02 -12.25 -14.64
CA ARG A 331 -2.12 -12.18 -13.18
C ARG A 331 -2.70 -13.50 -12.68
N ASN A 332 -2.02 -14.20 -11.76
CA ASN A 332 -2.58 -15.41 -11.17
C ASN A 332 -3.74 -15.03 -10.24
N ASP A 333 -4.97 -15.45 -10.58
CA ASP A 333 -6.21 -15.18 -9.83
C ASP A 333 -6.18 -15.66 -8.35
N ALA A 334 -5.19 -16.47 -7.98
CA ALA A 334 -5.03 -17.02 -6.64
C ALA A 334 -4.36 -16.07 -5.63
N ASN A 335 -3.88 -14.88 -6.03
CA ASN A 335 -3.28 -13.92 -5.09
C ASN A 335 -3.67 -12.46 -5.39
N PRO A 336 -4.90 -12.03 -5.02
CA PRO A 336 -5.40 -10.68 -5.32
C PRO A 336 -4.69 -9.56 -4.56
N GLN A 337 -3.89 -9.88 -3.53
CA GLN A 337 -3.22 -8.91 -2.64
C GLN A 337 -1.71 -9.15 -2.48
N GLY A 338 -1.12 -10.06 -3.26
CA GLY A 338 0.30 -10.39 -3.15
C GLY A 338 1.11 -9.81 -4.29
N LEU A 339 2.21 -9.13 -3.91
CA LEU A 339 3.39 -8.79 -4.71
C LEU A 339 3.39 -9.44 -6.10
N VAL A 340 3.23 -8.61 -7.12
CA VAL A 340 3.27 -9.03 -8.52
C VAL A 340 4.67 -9.56 -8.81
N TYR A 341 4.79 -10.88 -8.97
CA TYR A 341 5.93 -11.47 -9.67
C TYR A 341 5.63 -11.33 -11.16
N PHE A 342 6.25 -10.35 -11.82
CA PHE A 342 6.39 -10.37 -13.27
C PHE A 342 7.47 -11.36 -13.69
#